data_AF-A0A8B5XIS3-F1
#
_entry.id   AF-A0A8B5XIS3-F1
#
_cell.length_a   1.000
_cell.length_b   1.000
_cell.length_c   1.000
_cell.angle_alpha   90.00
_cell.angle_beta   90.00
_cell.angle_gamma   90.00
#
_symmetry.space_group_name_H-M   'P 1'
#
loop_
_entity.id
_entity.type
_entity.pdbx_description
1 polymer ?
#
loop_
_entity_poly.entity_id
_entity_poly.type
_entity_poly.pdbx_seq_one_letter_code
_entity_poly.pdbx_strand_id
1 'polypeptide(L)'
;MVGSLSVPAFIASSDREAREILELRASRIVGLTFPAEVFERHGLTHPLGSQFKGFADFIPESYSEEELNHALDQITPEFLAQTVIWGSPDTLAEYFRQLGEGGLRHVVLTPVSALASKKVMNMLPLALRRLRRNLQ
;
A
#
# COMPACT_ATOMS: atom_id res chain seq x y z
N MET A 1 -21.61 13.69 3.93
CA MET A 1 -20.90 12.40 4.01
C MET A 1 -19.48 12.73 4.44
N VAL A 2 -19.07 12.36 5.67
CA VAL A 2 -17.69 12.64 6.10
C VAL A 2 -16.82 11.61 5.39
N GLY A 3 -16.03 12.05 4.42
CA GLY A 3 -15.13 11.17 3.69
C GLY A 3 -14.10 10.58 4.64
N SER A 4 -14.11 9.27 4.79
CA SER A 4 -13.08 8.51 5.48
C SER A 4 -12.35 7.68 4.44
N LEU A 5 -11.01 7.80 4.41
CA LEU A 5 -10.16 7.02 3.52
C LEU A 5 -9.35 6.01 4.34
N SER A 6 -9.47 4.73 4.01
CA SER A 6 -8.62 3.66 4.55
C SER A 6 -7.79 3.07 3.44
N VAL A 7 -6.47 3.21 3.53
CA VAL A 7 -5.55 2.88 2.45
C VAL A 7 -4.25 2.30 3.01
N PRO A 8 -3.69 1.24 2.38
CA PRO A 8 -2.34 0.79 2.68
C PRO A 8 -1.34 1.89 2.38
N ALA A 9 -0.40 2.10 3.30
CA ALA A 9 0.66 3.07 3.12
C ALA A 9 2.05 2.46 3.37
N PHE A 10 2.96 2.67 2.42
CA PHE A 10 4.39 2.38 2.59
C PHE A 10 5.12 3.64 3.04
N ILE A 11 5.28 3.77 4.36
CA ILE A 11 5.89 4.94 5.00
C ILE A 11 7.33 4.63 5.38
N ALA A 12 8.26 5.53 5.04
CA ALA A 12 9.68 5.46 5.39
C ALA A 12 10.23 6.84 5.77
N SER A 13 11.52 6.94 6.10
CA SER A 13 12.11 8.22 6.51
C SER A 13 12.33 9.20 5.35
N SER A 14 12.38 8.69 4.12
CA SER A 14 12.54 9.45 2.89
C SER A 14 11.76 8.78 1.75
N ASP A 15 11.43 9.55 0.71
CA ASP A 15 10.73 9.03 -0.47
C ASP A 15 11.57 7.96 -1.19
N ARG A 16 12.90 8.11 -1.19
CA ARG A 16 13.81 7.07 -1.71
C ARG A 16 13.68 5.76 -0.94
N GLU A 17 13.74 5.80 0.40
CA GLU A 17 13.60 4.60 1.23
C GLU A 17 12.19 3.99 1.08
N ALA A 18 11.16 4.81 0.92
CA ALA A 18 9.81 4.33 0.63
C ALA A 18 9.73 3.64 -0.74
N ARG A 19 10.39 4.19 -1.77
CA ARG A 19 10.47 3.58 -3.10
C ARG A 19 11.24 2.27 -3.09
N GLU A 20 12.32 2.16 -2.32
CA GLU A 20 13.08 0.92 -2.10
C GLU A 20 12.22 -0.16 -1.43
N ILE A 21 11.31 0.22 -0.52
CA ILE A 21 10.38 -0.74 0.09
C ILE A 21 9.42 -1.33 -0.95
N LEU A 22 8.96 -0.55 -1.95
CA LEU A 22 8.08 -1.07 -3.01
C LEU A 22 8.75 -2.14 -3.87
N GLU A 23 10.08 -2.17 -3.95
CA GLU A 23 10.85 -3.18 -4.67
C GLU A 23 10.87 -4.54 -3.96
N LEU A 24 10.58 -4.58 -2.66
CA LEU A 24 10.64 -5.80 -1.87
C LEU A 24 9.52 -6.76 -2.27
N ARG A 25 9.85 -8.05 -2.36
CA ARG A 25 8.87 -9.12 -2.62
C ARG A 25 7.71 -9.10 -1.62
N ALA A 26 7.98 -8.79 -0.35
CA ALA A 26 6.94 -8.69 0.69
C ALA A 26 5.89 -7.60 0.38
N SER A 27 6.26 -6.52 -0.31
CA SER A 27 5.34 -5.45 -0.70
C SER A 27 4.35 -5.89 -1.76
N ARG A 28 4.72 -6.89 -2.57
CA ARG A 28 3.85 -7.48 -3.60
C ARG A 28 2.66 -8.22 -3.01
N ILE A 29 2.79 -8.74 -1.78
CA ILE A 29 1.67 -9.35 -1.05
C ILE A 29 0.54 -8.34 -0.87
N VAL A 30 0.86 -7.07 -0.61
CA VAL A 30 -0.16 -6.01 -0.50
C VAL A 30 -0.91 -5.84 -1.83
N GLY A 31 -0.17 -5.79 -2.94
CA GLY A 31 -0.79 -5.69 -4.28
C GLY A 31 -1.68 -6.89 -4.62
N LEU A 32 -1.30 -8.09 -4.20
CA LEU A 32 -2.04 -9.33 -4.47
C LEU A 32 -3.40 -9.36 -3.75
N THR A 33 -3.56 -8.54 -2.71
CA THR A 33 -4.81 -8.43 -1.97
C THR A 33 -5.79 -7.43 -2.57
N PHE A 34 -5.40 -6.73 -3.64
CA PHE A 34 -6.30 -5.81 -4.32
C PHE A 34 -7.31 -6.55 -5.18
N PRO A 35 -8.54 -6.03 -5.27
CA PRO A 35 -9.55 -6.68 -6.09
C PRO A 35 -9.24 -6.45 -7.57
N ALA A 36 -9.76 -7.33 -8.44
CA ALA A 36 -9.41 -7.35 -9.86
C ALA A 36 -9.68 -6.02 -10.58
N GLU A 37 -10.68 -5.27 -10.14
CA GLU A 37 -11.03 -3.96 -10.70
C GLU A 37 -9.91 -2.93 -10.55
N VAL A 38 -8.98 -3.10 -9.59
CA VAL A 38 -7.79 -2.24 -9.47
C VAL A 38 -6.81 -2.53 -10.61
N PHE A 39 -6.62 -3.79 -10.97
CA PHE A 39 -5.76 -4.20 -12.08
C PHE A 39 -6.35 -3.76 -13.43
N GLU A 40 -7.67 -3.91 -13.59
CA GLU A 40 -8.37 -3.52 -14.81
C GLU A 40 -8.21 -2.02 -15.13
N ARG A 41 -8.23 -1.16 -14.10
CA ARG A 41 -7.96 0.28 -14.27
C ARG A 41 -6.57 0.60 -14.81
N HIS A 42 -5.63 -0.34 -14.69
CA HIS A 42 -4.28 -0.25 -15.22
C HIS A 42 -4.09 -1.07 -16.51
N GLY A 43 -5.18 -1.60 -17.09
CA GLY A 43 -5.12 -2.46 -18.27
C GLY A 43 -4.48 -3.83 -18.02
N LEU A 44 -4.49 -4.28 -16.76
CA LEU A 44 -3.90 -5.55 -16.32
C LEU A 44 -4.99 -6.54 -15.91
N THR A 45 -4.66 -7.83 -15.93
CA THR A 45 -5.49 -8.89 -15.35
C THR A 45 -4.94 -9.28 -13.98
N HIS A 46 -5.82 -9.45 -13.00
CA HIS A 46 -5.39 -9.92 -11.68
C HIS A 46 -4.81 -11.35 -11.76
N PRO A 47 -3.64 -11.63 -11.15
CA PRO A 47 -2.96 -12.93 -11.28
C PRO A 47 -3.76 -14.13 -10.75
N LEU A 48 -4.61 -13.91 -9.75
CA LEU A 48 -5.52 -14.94 -9.20
C LEU A 48 -6.88 -15.02 -9.92
N GLY A 49 -7.05 -14.31 -11.03
CA GLY A 49 -8.26 -14.36 -11.87
C GLY A 49 -9.05 -13.05 -11.89
N SER A 50 -9.79 -12.83 -12.98
CA SER A 50 -10.52 -11.59 -13.27
C SER A 50 -11.71 -11.30 -12.36
N GLN A 51 -12.12 -12.25 -11.52
CA GLN A 51 -13.22 -12.08 -10.56
C GLN A 51 -12.74 -12.02 -9.11
N PHE A 52 -11.43 -11.96 -8.88
CA PHE A 52 -10.85 -11.93 -7.54
C PHE A 52 -11.31 -10.70 -6.77
N LYS A 53 -11.95 -10.89 -5.60
CA LYS A 53 -12.60 -9.81 -4.84
C LYS A 53 -11.68 -9.12 -3.83
N GLY A 54 -10.39 -9.41 -3.88
CA GLY A 54 -9.39 -8.85 -2.96
C GLY A 54 -9.19 -9.70 -1.71
N PHE A 55 -8.67 -9.08 -0.65
CA PHE A 55 -8.26 -9.75 0.59
C PHE A 55 -9.26 -10.75 1.18
N ALA A 56 -10.57 -10.45 1.11
CA ALA A 56 -11.61 -11.32 1.68
C ALA A 56 -11.76 -12.66 0.93
N ASP A 57 -11.28 -12.74 -0.31
CA ASP A 57 -11.31 -13.91 -1.19
C ASP A 57 -9.97 -14.69 -1.16
N PHE A 58 -8.97 -14.17 -0.43
CA PHE A 58 -7.64 -14.76 -0.35
C PHE A 58 -7.58 -15.83 0.73
N ILE A 59 -7.58 -17.11 0.31
CA ILE A 59 -7.35 -18.27 1.17
C ILE A 59 -5.98 -18.85 0.81
N PRO A 60 -4.90 -18.54 1.57
CA PRO A 60 -3.54 -18.93 1.23
C PRO A 60 -3.36 -20.43 0.97
N GLU A 61 -4.04 -21.27 1.74
CA GLU A 61 -3.97 -22.73 1.67
C GLU A 61 -4.64 -23.31 0.41
N SER A 62 -5.38 -22.49 -0.34
CA SER A 62 -6.00 -22.91 -1.61
C SER A 62 -5.06 -22.83 -2.81
N TYR A 63 -3.84 -22.30 -2.62
CA TYR A 63 -2.84 -22.11 -3.67
C TYR A 63 -1.55 -22.85 -3.34
N SER A 64 -0.87 -23.40 -4.36
CA SER A 64 0.49 -23.91 -4.17
C SER A 64 1.49 -22.78 -3.97
N GLU A 65 2.66 -23.12 -3.43
CA GLU A 65 3.76 -22.17 -3.29
C GLU A 65 4.19 -21.62 -4.67
N GLU A 66 4.23 -22.46 -5.70
CA GLU A 66 4.55 -22.07 -7.07
C GLU A 66 3.51 -21.11 -7.66
N GLU A 67 2.22 -21.38 -7.45
CA GLU A 67 1.12 -20.51 -7.90
C GLU A 67 1.22 -19.12 -7.25
N LEU A 68 1.42 -19.07 -5.93
CA LEU A 68 1.60 -17.81 -5.21
C LEU A 68 2.86 -17.08 -5.67
N ASN A 69 3.97 -17.79 -5.85
CA ASN A 69 5.21 -17.17 -6.31
C ASN A 69 5.06 -16.58 -7.72
N HIS A 70 4.42 -17.30 -8.62
CA HIS A 70 4.13 -16.81 -9.97
C HIS A 70 3.19 -15.59 -9.94
N ALA A 71 2.16 -15.61 -9.09
CA ALA A 71 1.25 -14.48 -8.91
C ALA A 71 1.98 -13.23 -8.39
N LEU A 72 2.85 -13.39 -7.39
CA LEU A 72 3.68 -12.30 -6.87
C LEU A 72 4.67 -11.77 -7.91
N ASP A 73 5.17 -12.61 -8.83
CA ASP A 73 6.10 -12.16 -9.86
C ASP A 73 5.47 -11.19 -10.86
N GLN A 74 4.15 -11.25 -11.06
CA GLN A 74 3.41 -10.35 -11.93
C GLN A 74 3.14 -8.97 -11.31
N ILE A 75 3.32 -8.81 -9.99
CA ILE A 75 3.08 -7.54 -9.31
C ILE A 75 4.37 -6.71 -9.35
N THR A 76 4.34 -5.63 -10.13
CA THR A 76 5.51 -4.76 -10.30
C THR A 76 5.57 -3.65 -9.25
N PRO A 77 6.77 -3.15 -8.93
CA PRO A 77 6.93 -1.95 -8.11
C PRO A 77 6.23 -0.72 -8.71
N GLU A 78 6.17 -0.62 -10.03
CA GLU A 78 5.48 0.46 -10.76
C GLU A 78 3.97 0.40 -10.54
N PHE A 79 3.38 -0.81 -10.62
CA PHE A 79 1.96 -1.01 -10.31
C PHE A 79 1.67 -0.65 -8.85
N LEU A 80 2.51 -1.08 -7.91
CA LEU A 80 2.37 -0.69 -6.51
C LEU A 80 2.43 0.83 -6.35
N ALA A 81 3.42 1.49 -6.95
CA ALA A 81 3.60 2.94 -6.85
C ALA A 81 2.41 3.75 -7.36
N GLN A 82 1.59 3.18 -8.25
CA GLN A 82 0.38 3.80 -8.79
C GLN A 82 -0.90 3.47 -7.99
N THR A 83 -0.89 2.41 -7.18
CA THR A 83 -2.09 1.88 -6.51
C THR A 83 -2.08 2.09 -5.00
N VAL A 84 -0.92 2.28 -4.40
CA VAL A 84 -0.75 2.48 -2.95
C VAL A 84 -0.32 3.89 -2.63
N ILE A 85 -0.57 4.31 -1.38
CA ILE A 85 0.06 5.52 -0.86
C ILE A 85 1.47 5.17 -0.39
N TRP A 86 2.46 6.00 -0.71
CA TRP A 86 3.83 5.78 -0.26
C TRP A 86 4.61 7.10 -0.19
N GLY A 87 5.64 7.13 0.65
CA GLY A 87 6.51 8.29 0.78
C GLY A 87 7.00 8.55 2.20
N SER A 88 7.68 9.67 2.37
CA SER A 88 8.06 10.23 3.66
C SER A 88 6.87 10.87 4.39
N PRO A 89 6.95 11.09 5.71
CA PRO A 89 5.91 11.80 6.45
C PRO A 89 5.58 13.19 5.89
N ASP A 90 6.56 13.89 5.31
CA ASP A 90 6.35 15.22 4.75
C ASP A 90 5.57 15.14 3.42
N THR A 91 5.97 14.22 2.53
CA THR A 91 5.25 13.94 1.27
C THR A 91 3.81 13.49 1.53
N LEU A 92 3.61 12.61 2.52
CA LEU A 92 2.26 12.14 2.87
C LEU A 92 1.42 13.23 3.54
N ALA A 93 2.03 14.09 4.37
CA ALA A 93 1.32 15.21 4.97
C ALA A 93 0.80 16.18 3.90
N GLU A 94 1.64 16.50 2.91
CA GLU A 94 1.29 17.31 1.76
C GLU A 94 0.10 16.72 1.00
N TYR A 95 0.18 15.43 0.65
CA TYR A 95 -0.88 14.71 -0.05
C TYR A 95 -2.22 14.76 0.72
N PHE A 96 -2.20 14.48 2.02
CA PHE A 96 -3.43 14.49 2.82
C PHE A 96 -3.98 15.91 3.06
N ARG A 97 -3.12 16.93 3.13
CA ARG A 97 -3.58 18.31 3.23
C ARG A 97 -4.38 18.74 2.00
N GLN A 98 -3.92 18.38 0.79
CA GLN A 98 -4.65 18.63 -0.45
C GLN A 98 -6.01 17.91 -0.48
N LEU A 99 -6.06 16.67 0.00
CA LEU A 99 -7.34 15.96 0.15
C LEU A 99 -8.24 16.61 1.22
N GLY A 100 -7.65 17.17 2.28
CA GLY A 100 -8.34 17.92 3.32
C GLY A 100 -9.01 19.19 2.81
N GLU A 101 -8.34 19.92 1.91
CA GLU A 101 -8.92 21.05 1.16
C GLU A 101 -10.14 20.60 0.33
N GLY A 102 -10.11 19.37 -0.19
CA GLY A 102 -11.23 18.71 -0.86
C GLY A 102 -12.33 18.15 0.06
N GLY A 103 -12.22 18.36 1.38
CA GLY A 103 -13.23 17.95 2.37
C GLY A 103 -12.98 16.62 3.07
N LEU A 104 -11.84 15.95 2.85
CA LEU A 104 -11.43 14.79 3.63
C LEU A 104 -11.20 15.19 5.09
N ARG A 105 -11.73 14.43 6.06
CA ARG A 105 -11.60 14.75 7.49
C ARG A 105 -10.95 13.65 8.32
N HIS A 106 -10.99 12.42 7.83
CA HIS A 106 -10.42 11.28 8.52
C HIS A 106 -9.62 10.41 7.56
N VAL A 107 -8.37 10.14 7.94
CA VAL A 107 -7.47 9.22 7.24
C VAL A 107 -7.12 8.11 8.22
N VAL A 108 -7.36 6.87 7.81
CA VAL A 108 -6.87 5.69 8.51
C VAL A 108 -5.75 5.10 7.67
N LEU A 109 -4.53 5.15 8.22
CA LEU A 109 -3.35 4.58 7.57
C LEU A 109 -3.08 3.20 8.13
N THR A 110 -2.99 2.23 7.24
CA THR A 110 -2.46 0.90 7.56
C THR A 110 -1.01 0.85 7.11
N PRO A 111 -0.03 1.00 8.04
CA PRO A 111 1.38 1.01 7.68
C PRO A 111 1.85 -0.41 7.35
N VAL A 112 1.78 -0.78 6.07
CA VAL A 112 2.18 -2.10 5.58
C VAL A 112 3.69 -2.26 5.44
N SER A 113 4.45 -1.16 5.52
CA SER A 113 5.91 -1.19 5.49
C SER A 113 6.56 -1.95 6.65
N ALA A 114 5.81 -2.29 7.71
CA ALA A 114 6.26 -3.21 8.76
C ALA A 114 6.67 -4.60 8.20
N LEU A 115 6.07 -5.01 7.07
CA LEU A 115 6.39 -6.28 6.41
C LEU A 115 7.78 -6.27 5.74
N ALA A 116 8.37 -5.08 5.53
CA ALA A 116 9.63 -4.92 4.81
C ALA A 116 10.87 -5.31 5.65
N SER A 117 10.95 -4.83 6.90
CA SER A 117 12.07 -5.15 7.80
C SER A 117 11.78 -4.72 9.24
N LYS A 118 12.51 -5.32 10.20
CA LYS A 118 12.51 -4.89 11.62
C LYS A 118 12.92 -3.42 11.80
N LYS A 119 13.85 -2.92 10.97
CA LYS A 119 14.30 -1.52 11.01
C LYS A 119 13.13 -0.58 10.68
N VAL A 120 12.42 -0.87 9.59
CA VAL A 120 11.26 -0.07 9.15
C VAL A 120 10.13 -0.16 10.17
N MET A 121 9.86 -1.36 10.69
CA MET A 121 8.88 -1.58 11.76
C MET A 121 9.16 -0.71 13.00
N ASN A 122 10.42 -0.61 13.45
CA ASN A 122 10.80 0.20 14.60
C ASN A 122 10.67 1.71 14.36
N MET A 123 10.74 2.15 13.11
CA MET A 123 10.63 3.57 12.75
C MET A 123 9.17 4.06 12.69
N LEU A 124 8.21 3.16 12.45
CA LEU A 124 6.80 3.49 12.21
C LEU A 124 6.17 4.39 13.29
N PRO A 125 6.37 4.17 14.61
CA PRO A 125 5.79 5.05 15.63
C PRO A 125 6.26 6.50 15.50
N LEU A 126 7.53 6.71 15.14
CA LEU A 126 8.11 8.04 14.94
C LEU A 126 7.59 8.68 13.65
N ALA A 127 7.53 7.91 12.57
CA ALA A 127 7.01 8.37 11.28
C ALA A 127 5.55 8.80 11.38
N LEU A 128 4.68 8.00 12.01
CA LEU A 128 3.28 8.33 12.25
C LEU A 128 3.10 9.54 13.17
N ARG A 129 3.95 9.69 14.21
CA ARG A 129 3.97 10.88 15.07
C ARG A 129 4.34 12.14 14.30
N ARG A 130 5.31 12.07 13.39
CA ARG A 130 5.69 13.21 12.52
C ARG A 130 4.55 13.57 11.57
N LEU A 131 3.97 12.57 10.89
CA LEU A 131 2.85 12.78 9.99
C LEU A 131 1.67 13.45 10.70
N ARG A 132 1.28 12.94 11.88
CA ARG A 132 0.20 13.56 12.68
C ARG A 132 0.51 15.02 13.03
N ARG A 133 1.75 15.33 13.39
CA ARG A 133 2.16 16.72 13.72
C ARG A 133 2.05 17.64 12.52
N ASN A 134 2.41 17.17 11.34
CA ASN A 134 2.37 17.97 10.10
C ASN A 134 0.94 18.19 9.56
N LEU A 135 -0.05 17.45 10.08
CA LEU A 135 -1.46 17.56 9.72
C LEU A 135 -2.28 18.42 10.71
N GLN A 136 -1.67 18.93 11.77
CA GLN A 136 -2.27 19.86 12.74
C GLN A 136 -1.99 21.30 12.36
#